data_AF-A0A6P4AM73-F1
#
_entry.id   AF-A0A6P4AM73-F1
#
_cell.length_a   1.000
_cell.length_b   1.000
_cell.length_c   1.000
_cell.angle_alpha   90.00
_cell.angle_beta   90.00
_cell.angle_gamma   90.00
#
_symmetry.space_group_name_H-M   'P 1'
#
loop_
_entity.id
_entity.type
_entity.pdbx_description
1 polymer ?
#
loop_
_entity_poly.entity_id
_entity_poly.type
_entity_poly.pdbx_seq_one_letter_code
_entity_poly.pdbx_strand_id
1 'polypeptide(L)'
;SVLLVFRYRHLMLNIVSLLPHCKKDNKVESAESKGATLNELVELRSCSSSLFFECRKHKDLYLWMAKCPNGPSVKFLVNAVHTMEELKLTGNHLKGSRPILTFSSNFDSNAHWKLLKEMLIQIFGTPKLHRKAKPFHDHVFVFSIVDDHIWFRNYQTSVPHNESDKIARGGLDNMTLVEVGPRFCLNPIKIFGGSFGGPTLYENPFYVSPNQIRALEKRQKAGKYAKKVKAKTRRKMHELSNPLEPDEFADMWKE
;
A
#
# COMPACT_ATOMS: atom_id res chain seq x y z
N SER A 1 -1.97 -14.41 8.79
CA SER A 1 -2.15 -13.11 9.48
C SER A 1 -0.85 -12.62 10.11
N VAL A 2 -0.10 -13.46 10.84
CA VAL A 2 1.19 -13.07 11.47
C VAL A 2 2.21 -12.54 10.45
N LEU A 3 2.42 -13.25 9.33
CA LEU A 3 3.35 -12.83 8.25
C LEU A 3 2.97 -11.49 7.59
N LEU A 4 1.67 -11.18 7.52
CA LEU A 4 1.19 -9.94 6.90
C LEU A 4 1.42 -8.73 7.80
N VAL A 5 1.21 -8.89 9.10
CA VAL A 5 1.54 -7.85 10.10
C VAL A 5 3.05 -7.62 10.16
N PHE A 6 3.83 -8.70 10.06
CA PHE A 6 5.28 -8.61 9.95
C PHE A 6 5.70 -7.78 8.73
N ARG A 7 5.14 -8.06 7.55
CA ARG A 7 5.39 -7.26 6.33
C ARG A 7 5.10 -5.77 6.52
N TYR A 8 4.00 -5.41 7.17
CA TYR A 8 3.65 -4.00 7.43
C TYR A 8 4.64 -3.32 8.37
N ARG A 9 5.17 -4.04 9.36
CA ARG A 9 6.24 -3.54 10.23
C ARG A 9 7.52 -3.30 9.42
N HIS A 10 7.90 -4.22 8.54
CA HIS A 10 9.09 -4.05 7.68
C HIS A 10 8.91 -2.88 6.71
N LEU A 11 7.72 -2.70 6.11
CA LEU A 11 7.42 -1.53 5.28
C LEU A 11 7.64 -0.22 6.06
N MET A 12 7.10 -0.13 7.28
CA MET A 12 7.29 1.06 8.13
C MET A 12 8.78 1.29 8.43
N LEU A 13 9.54 0.23 8.74
CA LEU A 13 10.98 0.33 8.99
C LEU A 13 11.77 0.73 7.73
N ASN A 14 11.36 0.26 6.55
CA ASN A 14 11.95 0.67 5.26
C ASN A 14 11.67 2.16 5.00
N ILE A 15 10.46 2.67 5.27
CA ILE A 15 10.18 4.11 5.12
C ILE A 15 11.02 4.94 6.10
N VAL A 16 11.19 4.47 7.34
CA VAL A 16 12.07 5.12 8.34
C VAL A 16 13.54 5.12 7.89
N SER A 17 14.01 4.06 7.23
CA SER A 17 15.40 4.00 6.74
C SER A 17 15.63 4.91 5.53
N LEU A 18 14.62 5.07 4.68
CA LEU A 18 14.65 5.91 3.48
C LEU A 18 14.64 7.42 3.81
N LEU A 19 13.89 7.83 4.83
CA LEU A 19 13.68 9.24 5.16
C LEU A 19 14.58 9.67 6.33
N PRO A 20 15.70 10.39 6.10
CA PRO A 20 16.66 10.73 7.15
C PRO A 20 16.08 11.64 8.24
N HIS A 21 15.06 12.44 7.91
CA HIS A 21 14.32 13.32 8.83
C HIS A 21 13.20 12.61 9.60
N CYS A 22 12.93 11.34 9.32
CA CYS A 22 11.91 10.58 10.02
C CYS A 22 12.32 10.30 11.47
N LYS A 23 11.38 10.53 12.40
CA LYS A 23 11.48 10.18 13.82
C LYS A 23 10.46 9.07 14.10
N LYS A 24 10.95 7.85 14.33
CA LYS A 24 10.10 6.73 14.73
C LYS A 24 9.63 6.95 16.16
N ASP A 25 8.33 6.79 16.39
CA ASP A 25 7.72 6.83 17.73
C ASP A 25 7.15 5.45 18.12
N ASN A 26 6.71 5.34 19.37
CA ASN A 26 6.09 4.14 19.91
C ASN A 26 4.67 3.96 19.34
N LYS A 27 4.17 2.73 19.42
CA LYS A 27 2.81 2.40 18.99
C LYS A 27 1.80 3.13 19.89
N VAL A 28 0.85 3.83 19.28
CA VAL A 28 -0.27 4.49 19.97
C VAL A 28 -1.40 3.48 20.20
N GLU A 29 -1.85 3.31 21.44
CA GLU A 29 -2.90 2.35 21.84
C GLU A 29 -4.33 2.95 21.84
N SER A 30 -4.49 4.28 21.89
CA SER A 30 -5.82 4.91 22.09
C SER A 30 -6.75 4.77 20.88
N ALA A 31 -7.95 4.22 21.12
CA ALA A 31 -8.97 3.99 20.10
C ALA A 31 -9.81 5.24 19.78
N GLU A 32 -9.95 6.17 20.73
CA GLU A 32 -11.00 7.21 20.70
C GLU A 32 -10.47 8.64 20.49
N SER A 33 -9.21 8.94 20.85
CA SER A 33 -8.63 10.30 20.76
C SER A 33 -7.50 10.45 19.73
N LYS A 34 -7.49 9.62 18.67
CA LYS A 34 -6.31 9.44 17.79
C LYS A 34 -5.78 10.75 17.20
N GLY A 35 -6.64 11.67 16.74
CA GLY A 35 -6.19 12.88 16.05
C GLY A 35 -5.45 13.88 16.94
N ALA A 36 -6.04 14.23 18.09
CA ALA A 36 -5.46 15.19 19.03
C ALA A 36 -4.15 14.67 19.62
N THR A 37 -4.15 13.42 20.10
CA THR A 37 -2.93 12.78 20.64
C THR A 37 -1.82 12.70 19.58
N LEU A 38 -2.14 12.42 18.31
CA LEU A 38 -1.14 12.41 17.24
C LEU A 38 -0.59 13.81 16.96
N ASN A 39 -1.41 14.86 17.02
CA ASN A 39 -0.94 16.24 16.85
C ASN A 39 -0.01 16.65 18.00
N GLU A 40 -0.37 16.33 19.25
CA GLU A 40 0.48 16.59 20.43
C GLU A 40 1.83 15.87 20.32
N LEU A 41 1.84 14.60 19.90
CA LEU A 41 3.08 13.84 19.68
C LEU A 41 3.95 14.48 18.59
N VAL A 42 3.34 14.96 17.51
CA VAL A 42 4.05 15.62 16.41
C VAL A 42 4.65 16.95 16.86
N GLU A 43 3.94 17.71 17.69
CA GLU A 43 4.40 18.95 18.31
C GLU A 43 5.56 18.71 19.30
N LEU A 44 5.43 17.74 20.20
CA LEU A 44 6.48 17.31 21.13
C LEU A 44 7.76 16.89 20.42
N ARG A 45 7.62 16.31 19.22
CA ARG A 45 8.77 15.91 18.37
C ARG A 45 9.23 17.02 17.44
N SER A 46 8.60 18.19 17.43
CA SER A 46 8.88 19.30 16.52
C SER A 46 8.89 18.85 15.05
N CYS A 47 7.84 18.12 14.65
CA CYS A 47 7.64 17.64 13.29
C CYS A 47 6.50 18.43 12.62
N SER A 48 6.55 18.60 11.29
CA SER A 48 5.51 19.31 10.51
C SER A 48 4.58 18.37 9.74
N SER A 49 4.89 17.08 9.73
CA SER A 49 4.14 16.05 9.02
C SER A 49 4.15 14.76 9.83
N SER A 50 3.13 13.93 9.61
CA SER A 50 2.98 12.64 10.28
C SER A 50 2.53 11.55 9.31
N LEU A 51 3.11 10.36 9.48
CA LEU A 51 2.71 9.13 8.81
C LEU A 51 2.25 8.13 9.87
N PHE A 52 0.95 7.84 9.89
CA PHE A 52 0.36 6.95 10.89
C PHE A 52 -0.19 5.68 10.23
N PHE A 53 0.41 4.54 10.57
CA PHE A 53 0.06 3.22 10.05
C PHE A 53 -1.00 2.57 10.96
N GLU A 54 -2.23 2.44 10.45
CA GLU A 54 -3.36 1.84 11.15
C GLU A 54 -3.62 0.43 10.58
N CYS A 55 -3.22 -0.61 11.31
CA CYS A 55 -3.53 -2.00 10.95
C CYS A 55 -4.86 -2.43 11.57
N ARG A 56 -5.84 -2.83 10.74
CA ARG A 56 -7.14 -3.33 11.19
C ARG A 56 -7.26 -4.84 10.96
N LYS A 57 -7.83 -5.55 11.95
CA LYS A 57 -8.07 -7.00 11.92
C LYS A 57 -6.83 -7.84 11.57
N HIS A 58 -5.62 -7.30 11.76
CA HIS A 58 -4.36 -7.91 11.33
C HIS A 58 -4.33 -8.34 9.85
N LYS A 59 -5.09 -7.60 9.00
CA LYS A 59 -5.34 -7.95 7.60
C LYS A 59 -5.26 -6.76 6.66
N ASP A 60 -5.67 -5.59 7.09
CA ASP A 60 -5.74 -4.41 6.22
C ASP A 60 -4.88 -3.30 6.83
N LEU A 61 -4.02 -2.71 6.00
CA LEU A 61 -3.20 -1.58 6.39
C LEU A 61 -3.78 -0.29 5.82
N TYR A 62 -4.06 0.66 6.70
CA TYR A 62 -4.40 2.02 6.33
C TYR A 62 -3.22 2.92 6.67
N LEU A 63 -2.96 3.90 5.82
CA LEU A 63 -1.95 4.93 6.05
C LEU A 63 -2.64 6.28 6.12
N TRP A 64 -2.47 6.97 7.25
CA TRP A 64 -2.78 8.37 7.35
C TRP A 64 -1.52 9.18 7.06
N MET A 65 -1.66 10.16 6.19
CA MET A 65 -0.62 11.12 5.88
C MET A 65 -1.18 12.50 6.19
N ALA A 66 -0.54 13.23 7.10
CA ALA A 66 -1.05 14.50 7.60
C ALA A 66 0.05 15.56 7.63
N LYS A 67 -0.34 16.79 7.30
CA LYS A 67 0.38 18.00 7.69
C LYS A 67 -0.17 18.44 9.05
N CYS A 68 0.72 18.64 10.00
CA CYS A 68 0.35 18.99 11.37
C CYS A 68 0.81 20.42 11.70
N PRO A 69 0.09 21.15 12.56
CA PRO A 69 -1.13 20.74 13.27
C PRO A 69 -2.44 20.99 12.49
N ASN A 70 -2.41 21.84 11.46
CA ASN A 70 -3.63 22.39 10.85
C ASN A 70 -4.24 21.52 9.75
N GLY A 71 -3.55 20.50 9.26
CA GLY A 71 -3.94 19.77 8.05
C GLY A 71 -3.28 20.32 6.79
N PRO A 72 -3.62 19.76 5.61
CA PRO A 72 -4.63 18.72 5.41
C PRO A 72 -4.14 17.32 5.78
N SER A 73 -5.06 16.36 5.81
CA SER A 73 -4.74 14.94 5.97
C SER A 73 -5.47 14.06 4.97
N VAL A 74 -4.85 12.95 4.60
CA VAL A 74 -5.42 11.97 3.69
C VAL A 74 -5.31 10.57 4.29
N LYS A 75 -6.36 9.78 4.10
CA LYS A 75 -6.38 8.37 4.45
C LYS A 75 -6.25 7.52 3.19
N PHE A 76 -5.30 6.60 3.20
CA PHE A 76 -5.08 5.61 2.16
C PHE A 76 -5.36 4.20 2.66
N LEU A 77 -5.83 3.33 1.77
CA LEU A 77 -5.67 1.89 1.90
C LEU A 77 -4.35 1.51 1.23
N VAL A 78 -3.48 0.79 1.95
CA VAL A 78 -2.18 0.35 1.43
C VAL A 78 -2.30 -1.08 0.90
N ASN A 79 -2.04 -1.23 -0.40
CA ASN A 79 -2.09 -2.48 -1.13
C ASN A 79 -0.72 -2.83 -1.73
N ALA A 80 -0.60 -4.06 -2.26
CA ALA A 80 0.57 -4.53 -3.01
C ALA A 80 1.92 -4.21 -2.34
N VAL A 81 2.01 -4.43 -1.03
CA VAL A 81 3.23 -4.19 -0.25
C VAL A 81 4.25 -5.28 -0.56
N HIS A 82 5.44 -4.85 -0.95
CA HIS A 82 6.65 -5.66 -1.07
C HIS A 82 7.78 -4.94 -0.34
N THR A 83 8.38 -5.59 0.65
CA THR A 83 9.48 -4.99 1.43
C THR A 83 10.80 -5.10 0.66
N MET A 84 11.82 -4.38 1.10
CA MET A 84 13.17 -4.47 0.52
C MET A 84 13.76 -5.90 0.58
N GLU A 85 13.36 -6.71 1.57
CA GLU A 85 13.89 -8.06 1.80
C GLU A 85 13.18 -9.17 1.00
N GLU A 86 11.94 -8.91 0.53
CA GLU A 86 11.07 -9.96 -0.04
C GLU A 86 11.22 -10.13 -1.56
N LEU A 87 11.77 -9.13 -2.25
CA LEU A 87 11.91 -9.13 -3.70
C LEU A 87 13.40 -9.33 -4.06
N LYS A 88 13.70 -9.99 -5.18
CA LYS A 88 15.08 -10.13 -5.72
C LYS A 88 15.60 -8.79 -6.26
N LEU A 89 15.47 -7.73 -5.45
CA LEU A 89 15.94 -6.39 -5.74
C LEU A 89 17.44 -6.39 -5.50
N THR A 90 18.18 -6.04 -6.55
CA THR A 90 19.64 -6.04 -6.54
C THR A 90 20.20 -4.65 -6.28
N GLY A 91 19.35 -3.61 -6.29
CA GLY A 91 19.77 -2.25 -6.06
C GLY A 91 20.09 -1.98 -4.58
N ASN A 92 21.05 -1.08 -4.35
CA ASN A 92 21.38 -0.56 -3.04
C ASN A 92 21.80 0.90 -3.16
N HIS A 93 21.33 1.77 -2.26
CA HIS A 93 21.70 3.17 -2.28
C HIS A 93 22.15 3.65 -0.91
N LEU A 94 22.92 4.74 -0.91
CA LEU A 94 23.48 5.33 0.29
C LEU A 94 22.38 5.80 1.24
N LYS A 95 22.38 5.28 2.47
CA LYS A 95 21.46 5.72 3.51
C LYS A 95 21.66 7.21 3.81
N GLY A 96 20.56 7.97 3.76
CA GLY A 96 20.55 9.41 3.96
C GLY A 96 20.95 10.23 2.74
N SER A 97 21.22 9.61 1.58
CA SER A 97 21.28 10.36 0.31
C SER A 97 19.94 11.04 0.01
N ARG A 98 19.97 12.07 -0.82
CA ARG A 98 18.78 12.88 -1.11
C ARG A 98 18.05 12.30 -2.32
N PRO A 99 16.82 11.77 -2.18
CA PRO A 99 16.08 11.22 -3.29
C PRO A 99 15.72 12.31 -4.29
N ILE A 100 15.76 11.98 -5.57
CA ILE A 100 15.05 12.74 -6.61
C ILE A 100 13.61 12.24 -6.62
N LEU A 101 12.64 13.16 -6.57
CA LEU A 101 11.23 12.80 -6.63
C LEU A 101 10.72 12.97 -8.05
N THR A 102 10.16 11.91 -8.62
CA THR A 102 9.56 11.91 -9.97
C THR A 102 8.08 11.58 -9.86
N PHE A 103 7.25 12.36 -10.55
CA PHE A 103 5.79 12.20 -10.56
C PHE A 103 5.31 12.03 -12.00
N SER A 104 4.38 11.11 -12.24
CA SER A 104 3.68 11.01 -13.53
C SER A 104 2.85 12.27 -13.80
N SER A 105 2.68 12.64 -15.07
CA SER A 105 1.88 13.80 -15.51
C SER A 105 0.43 13.76 -15.01
N ASN A 106 -0.11 12.57 -14.76
CA ASN A 106 -1.45 12.36 -14.21
C ASN A 106 -1.70 13.14 -12.90
N PHE A 107 -0.66 13.41 -12.11
CA PHE A 107 -0.80 14.18 -10.86
C PHE A 107 -1.26 15.63 -11.09
N ASP A 108 -1.03 16.17 -12.28
CA ASP A 108 -1.39 17.55 -12.63
C ASP A 108 -2.81 17.68 -13.22
N SER A 109 -3.55 16.57 -13.33
CA SER A 109 -4.89 16.55 -13.93
C SER A 109 -5.97 17.11 -13.00
N ASN A 110 -6.11 16.55 -11.80
CA ASN A 110 -7.18 16.90 -10.85
C ASN A 110 -6.65 17.63 -9.61
N ALA A 111 -7.48 18.47 -8.99
CA ALA A 111 -7.10 19.25 -7.80
C ALA A 111 -6.66 18.36 -6.62
N HIS A 112 -7.36 17.24 -6.38
CA HIS A 112 -6.97 16.30 -5.32
C HIS A 112 -5.62 15.65 -5.61
N TRP A 113 -5.31 15.34 -6.87
CA TRP A 113 -3.99 14.80 -7.23
C TRP A 113 -2.87 15.83 -7.05
N LYS A 114 -3.10 17.09 -7.43
CA LYS A 114 -2.16 18.19 -7.17
C LYS A 114 -1.87 18.36 -5.69
N LEU A 115 -2.91 18.29 -4.85
CA LEU A 115 -2.75 18.35 -3.40
C LEU A 115 -1.91 17.18 -2.87
N LEU A 116 -2.20 15.96 -3.34
CA LEU A 116 -1.43 14.77 -2.93
C LEU A 116 0.02 14.82 -3.42
N LYS A 117 0.27 15.33 -4.63
CA LYS A 117 1.62 15.59 -5.16
C LYS A 117 2.40 16.49 -4.20
N GLU A 118 1.82 17.62 -3.80
CA GLU A 118 2.45 18.58 -2.89
C GLU A 118 2.73 17.98 -1.50
N MET A 119 1.76 17.25 -0.94
CA MET A 119 1.96 16.54 0.34
C MET A 119 3.09 15.52 0.26
N LEU A 120 3.16 14.75 -0.83
CA LEU A 120 4.21 13.76 -1.06
C LEU A 120 5.58 14.42 -1.19
N ILE A 121 5.67 15.55 -1.91
CA ILE A 121 6.91 16.33 -2.03
C ILE A 121 7.42 16.74 -0.64
N GLN A 122 6.55 17.30 0.20
CA GLN A 122 6.94 17.77 1.53
C GLN A 122 7.31 16.65 2.51
N ILE A 123 6.75 15.45 2.33
CA ILE A 123 6.96 14.33 3.25
C ILE A 123 8.15 13.47 2.83
N PHE A 124 8.24 13.12 1.55
CA PHE A 124 9.30 12.27 1.01
C PHE A 124 10.54 13.05 0.56
N GLY A 125 10.42 14.38 0.40
CA GLY A 125 11.56 15.25 0.15
C GLY A 125 12.45 15.39 1.38
N THR A 126 13.76 15.24 1.19
CA THR A 126 14.73 15.47 2.27
C THR A 126 14.96 16.97 2.46
N PRO A 127 14.73 17.53 3.66
CA PRO A 127 14.96 18.95 3.93
C PRO A 127 16.40 19.36 3.64
N LYS A 128 16.57 20.59 3.14
CA LYS A 128 17.89 21.16 2.87
C LYS A 128 18.70 21.22 4.17
N LEU A 129 19.97 20.80 4.12
CA LEU A 129 20.92 20.80 5.25
C LEU A 129 20.47 19.97 6.47
N HIS A 130 19.61 18.97 6.29
CA HIS A 130 19.26 18.07 7.39
C HIS A 130 20.51 17.33 7.90
N ARG A 131 20.72 17.27 9.22
CA ARG A 131 21.94 16.72 9.87
C ARG A 131 22.33 15.31 9.42
N LYS A 132 21.34 14.46 9.10
CA LYS A 132 21.55 13.07 8.63
C LYS A 132 21.58 12.94 7.11
N ALA A 133 21.35 14.02 6.38
CA ALA A 133 21.37 14.01 4.92
C ALA A 133 22.81 14.07 4.40
N LYS A 134 23.07 13.28 3.36
CA LYS A 134 24.34 13.27 2.63
C LYS A 134 24.20 14.11 1.36
N PRO A 135 25.31 14.66 0.84
CA PRO A 135 25.25 15.57 -0.31
C PRO A 135 24.84 14.89 -1.63
N PHE A 136 25.05 13.57 -1.74
CA PHE A 136 24.86 12.82 -2.98
C PHE A 136 23.39 12.48 -3.28
N HIS A 137 23.11 12.38 -4.58
CA HIS A 137 21.85 11.89 -5.15
C HIS A 137 22.10 10.51 -5.76
N ASP A 138 21.67 9.46 -5.06
CA ASP A 138 21.98 8.06 -5.40
C ASP A 138 20.72 7.24 -5.76
N HIS A 139 19.55 7.82 -5.53
CA HIS A 139 18.28 7.14 -5.77
C HIS A 139 17.15 8.10 -6.14
N VAL A 140 16.11 7.52 -6.73
CA VAL A 140 14.93 8.19 -7.24
C VAL A 140 13.69 7.53 -6.65
N PHE A 141 12.81 8.33 -6.06
CA PHE A 141 11.45 7.93 -5.73
C PHE A 141 10.53 8.26 -6.89
N VAL A 142 9.83 7.24 -7.37
CA VAL A 142 8.88 7.36 -8.47
C VAL A 142 7.47 7.16 -7.94
N PHE A 143 6.64 8.18 -8.13
CA PHE A 143 5.22 8.16 -7.87
C PHE A 143 4.47 8.16 -9.20
N SER A 144 3.69 7.12 -9.44
CA SER A 144 2.88 6.98 -10.66
C SER A 144 1.43 6.71 -10.31
N ILE A 145 0.50 7.28 -11.08
CA ILE A 145 -0.93 6.99 -10.92
C ILE A 145 -1.32 5.96 -11.98
N VAL A 146 -1.84 4.81 -11.54
CA VAL A 146 -2.39 3.75 -12.39
C VAL A 146 -3.66 3.24 -11.71
N ASP A 147 -4.77 3.18 -12.45
CA ASP A 147 -6.09 2.77 -11.93
C ASP A 147 -6.54 3.57 -10.68
N ASP A 148 -6.32 4.89 -10.70
CA ASP A 148 -6.58 5.80 -9.57
C ASP A 148 -5.84 5.42 -8.27
N HIS A 149 -4.78 4.63 -8.37
CA HIS A 149 -3.88 4.31 -7.27
C HIS A 149 -2.49 4.90 -7.47
N ILE A 150 -1.91 5.40 -6.38
CA ILE A 150 -0.54 5.91 -6.38
C ILE A 150 0.41 4.74 -6.10
N TRP A 151 1.24 4.41 -7.07
CA TRP A 151 2.31 3.44 -6.95
C TRP A 151 3.61 4.14 -6.57
N PHE A 152 4.22 3.66 -5.48
CA PHE A 152 5.56 4.06 -5.05
C PHE A 152 6.58 3.01 -5.47
N ARG A 153 7.68 3.48 -6.06
CA ARG A 153 8.87 2.68 -6.35
C ARG A 153 10.14 3.46 -6.01
N ASN A 154 11.19 2.74 -5.63
CA ASN A 154 12.49 3.29 -5.30
C ASN A 154 13.57 2.63 -6.17
N TYR A 155 14.32 3.46 -6.89
CA TYR A 155 15.35 3.04 -7.83
C TYR A 155 16.70 3.65 -7.44
N GLN A 156 17.76 2.86 -7.48
CA GLN A 156 19.13 3.33 -7.45
C GLN A 156 19.52 3.89 -8.82
N THR A 157 20.22 5.02 -8.83
CA THR A 157 20.89 5.55 -10.01
C THR A 157 22.24 4.85 -10.17
N SER A 158 22.37 4.00 -11.19
CA SER A 158 23.62 3.33 -11.52
C SER A 158 24.23 3.95 -12.78
N VAL A 159 25.49 4.32 -12.70
CA VAL A 159 26.29 4.75 -13.86
C VAL A 159 27.35 3.66 -14.07
N PRO A 160 27.46 3.07 -15.27
CA PRO A 160 28.51 2.09 -15.54
C PRO A 160 29.88 2.73 -15.33
N HIS A 161 30.67 2.12 -14.44
CA HIS A 161 31.98 2.61 -14.07
C HIS A 161 32.99 2.18 -15.14
N ASN A 162 33.52 3.14 -15.88
CA ASN A 162 34.80 2.96 -16.56
C ASN A 162 35.90 3.31 -15.55
N GLU A 163 37.05 2.61 -15.58
CA GLU A 163 38.15 2.62 -14.59
C GLU A 163 38.72 4.00 -14.16
N SER A 164 38.24 5.11 -14.74
CA SER A 164 38.55 6.46 -14.33
C SER A 164 37.46 7.03 -13.40
N ASP A 165 37.84 7.49 -12.20
CA ASP A 165 36.99 8.16 -11.21
C ASP A 165 36.27 9.44 -11.70
N LYS A 166 36.49 9.86 -12.94
CA LYS A 166 35.78 10.97 -13.59
C LYS A 166 34.72 10.38 -14.52
N ILE A 167 33.44 10.57 -14.16
CA ILE A 167 32.32 10.31 -15.06
C ILE A 167 32.48 11.24 -16.28
N ALA A 168 32.92 10.70 -17.42
CA ALA A 168 32.89 11.43 -18.68
C ALA A 168 31.44 11.84 -18.97
N ARG A 169 31.20 13.02 -19.55
CA ARG A 169 29.82 13.48 -19.86
C ARG A 169 29.00 12.47 -20.67
N GLY A 170 29.66 11.62 -21.50
CA GLY A 170 29.02 10.52 -22.23
C GLY A 170 28.60 9.30 -21.37
N GLY A 171 29.03 9.23 -20.11
CA GLY A 171 28.56 8.20 -19.16
C GLY A 171 27.14 8.45 -18.64
N LEU A 172 26.62 9.69 -18.75
CA LEU A 172 25.23 10.00 -18.41
C LEU A 172 24.24 9.29 -19.35
N ASP A 173 24.60 9.10 -20.61
CA ASP A 173 23.73 8.45 -21.61
C ASP A 173 23.48 6.97 -21.29
N ASN A 174 24.38 6.35 -20.52
CA ASN A 174 24.28 4.96 -20.07
C ASN A 174 23.76 4.83 -18.63
N MET A 175 23.17 5.90 -18.06
CA MET A 175 22.59 5.84 -16.72
C MET A 175 21.42 4.84 -16.68
N THR A 176 21.49 3.88 -15.77
CA THR A 176 20.45 2.87 -15.57
C THR A 176 19.82 3.00 -14.18
N LEU A 177 18.58 2.54 -14.07
CA LEU A 177 17.84 2.51 -12.82
C LEU A 177 17.66 1.07 -12.36
N VAL A 178 18.16 0.75 -11.16
CA VAL A 178 18.04 -0.58 -10.56
C VAL A 178 17.07 -0.50 -9.39
N GLU A 179 16.06 -1.35 -9.35
CA GLU A 179 15.05 -1.29 -8.29
C GLU A 179 15.64 -1.76 -6.94
N VAL A 180 15.33 -1.01 -5.87
CA VAL A 180 15.81 -1.25 -4.49
C VAL A 180 14.65 -1.59 -3.55
N GLY A 181 13.48 -0.97 -3.78
CA GLY A 181 12.30 -1.13 -2.93
C GLY A 181 12.27 -0.17 -1.73
N PRO A 182 11.22 -0.21 -0.89
CA PRO A 182 10.05 -1.07 -1.00
C PRO A 182 9.12 -0.65 -2.15
N ARG A 183 8.20 -1.53 -2.51
CA ARG A 183 7.10 -1.24 -3.43
C ARG A 183 5.78 -1.30 -2.68
N PHE A 184 4.93 -0.31 -2.88
CA PHE A 184 3.58 -0.31 -2.33
C PHE A 184 2.65 0.55 -3.17
N CYS A 185 1.36 0.29 -3.03
CA CYS A 185 0.29 0.98 -3.72
C CYS A 185 -0.60 1.68 -2.68
N LEU A 186 -0.88 2.96 -2.89
CA LEU A 186 -1.75 3.77 -2.06
C LEU A 186 -3.05 4.04 -2.80
N ASN A 187 -4.16 3.56 -2.25
CA ASN A 187 -5.50 3.84 -2.74
C ASN A 187 -6.13 4.95 -1.87
N PRO A 188 -6.34 6.18 -2.39
CA PRO A 188 -6.93 7.26 -1.61
C PRO A 188 -8.38 6.94 -1.23
N ILE A 189 -8.71 7.14 0.05
CA ILE A 189 -10.06 6.93 0.58
C ILE A 189 -10.78 8.26 0.73
N LYS A 190 -10.23 9.15 1.57
CA LYS A 190 -10.76 10.48 1.86
C LYS A 190 -9.64 11.45 2.16
N ILE A 191 -9.85 12.71 1.80
CA ILE A 191 -9.01 13.85 2.15
C ILE A 191 -9.81 14.76 3.08
N PHE A 192 -9.17 15.20 4.15
CA PHE A 192 -9.73 16.08 5.17
C PHE A 192 -8.97 17.39 5.20
N GLY A 193 -9.67 18.48 5.49
CA GLY A 193 -9.07 19.81 5.61
C GLY A 193 -8.20 19.98 6.85
N GLY A 194 -8.49 19.23 7.92
CA GLY A 194 -7.72 19.25 9.17
C GLY A 194 -6.68 18.13 9.27
N SER A 195 -5.87 18.17 10.32
CA SER A 195 -4.96 17.08 10.68
C SER A 195 -5.72 15.96 11.38
N PHE A 196 -5.74 14.76 10.78
CA PHE A 196 -6.44 13.57 11.27
C PHE A 196 -7.96 13.76 11.49
N GLY A 197 -8.59 14.70 10.78
CA GLY A 197 -10.01 15.02 10.91
C GLY A 197 -10.38 16.33 10.22
N GLY A 198 -11.55 16.88 10.56
CA GLY A 198 -12.07 18.10 9.94
C GLY A 198 -13.00 17.83 8.74
N PRO A 199 -13.41 18.89 8.01
CA PRO A 199 -14.32 18.74 6.87
C PRO A 199 -13.69 17.89 5.78
N THR A 200 -14.49 17.01 5.17
CA THR A 200 -14.05 16.16 4.06
C THR A 200 -13.98 17.02 2.79
N LEU A 201 -12.78 17.14 2.23
CA LEU A 201 -12.53 17.90 1.00
C LEU A 201 -12.72 17.02 -0.25
N TYR A 202 -12.45 15.72 -0.12
CA TYR A 202 -12.58 14.76 -1.20
C TYR A 202 -12.87 13.36 -0.63
N GLU A 203 -13.75 12.63 -1.31
CA GLU A 203 -14.04 11.22 -1.05
C GLU A 203 -13.97 10.46 -2.37
N ASN A 204 -13.22 9.36 -2.39
CA ASN A 204 -13.06 8.56 -3.60
C ASN A 204 -14.32 7.71 -3.83
N PRO A 205 -15.10 7.95 -4.90
CA PRO A 205 -16.33 7.19 -5.18
C PRO A 205 -16.05 5.74 -5.57
N PHE A 206 -14.84 5.43 -6.06
CA PHE A 206 -14.44 4.09 -6.50
C PHE A 206 -13.84 3.24 -5.38
N TYR A 207 -13.64 3.82 -4.19
CA TYR A 207 -13.09 3.09 -3.06
C TYR A 207 -14.11 2.09 -2.49
N VAL A 208 -13.76 0.81 -2.50
CA VAL A 208 -14.51 -0.24 -1.83
C VAL A 208 -13.69 -0.78 -0.66
N SER A 209 -14.28 -0.81 0.53
CA SER A 209 -13.57 -1.31 1.71
C SER A 209 -13.27 -2.82 1.60
N PRO A 210 -12.10 -3.29 2.07
CA PRO A 210 -11.78 -4.73 2.07
C PRO A 210 -12.78 -5.58 2.87
N ASN A 211 -13.45 -5.00 3.86
CA ASN A 211 -14.51 -5.67 4.61
C ASN A 211 -15.75 -5.89 3.76
N GLN A 212 -16.12 -4.92 2.92
CA GLN A 212 -17.26 -5.03 2.00
C GLN A 212 -17.00 -6.05 0.91
N ILE A 213 -15.78 -6.10 0.35
CA ILE A 213 -15.35 -7.14 -0.61
C ILE A 213 -15.50 -8.52 0.03
N ARG A 214 -14.94 -8.72 1.24
CA ARG A 214 -15.05 -10.00 1.97
C ARG A 214 -16.50 -10.36 2.31
N ALA A 215 -17.33 -9.39 2.65
CA ALA A 215 -18.76 -9.62 2.92
C ALA A 215 -19.50 -10.06 1.65
N LEU A 216 -19.19 -9.43 0.51
CA LEU A 216 -19.75 -9.76 -0.80
C LEU A 216 -19.32 -11.16 -1.25
N GLU A 217 -18.04 -11.51 -1.12
CA GLU A 217 -17.54 -12.86 -1.38
C GLU A 217 -18.20 -13.90 -0.48
N LYS A 218 -18.37 -13.60 0.81
CA LYS A 218 -19.05 -14.50 1.75
C LYS A 218 -20.52 -14.68 1.35
N ARG A 219 -21.21 -13.62 0.94
CA ARG A 219 -22.61 -13.67 0.46
C ARG A 219 -22.74 -14.47 -0.84
N GLN A 220 -21.83 -14.30 -1.79
CA GLN A 220 -21.79 -15.12 -3.01
C GLN A 220 -21.59 -16.61 -2.69
N LYS A 221 -20.73 -16.92 -1.71
CA LYS A 221 -20.51 -18.30 -1.24
C LYS A 221 -21.70 -18.84 -0.43
N ALA A 222 -22.44 -17.99 0.29
CA ALA A 222 -23.55 -18.37 1.17
C ALA A 222 -24.75 -19.03 0.45
N GLY A 223 -24.83 -18.96 -0.88
CA GLY A 223 -25.84 -19.69 -1.65
C GLY A 223 -25.43 -21.10 -2.09
N LYS A 224 -24.14 -21.46 -2.03
CA LYS A 224 -23.65 -22.75 -2.56
C LYS A 224 -24.19 -23.94 -1.77
N TYR A 225 -24.27 -23.84 -0.45
CA TYR A 225 -24.82 -24.90 0.39
C TYR A 225 -26.31 -25.11 0.14
N ALA A 226 -27.10 -24.03 0.12
CA ALA A 226 -28.53 -24.11 -0.18
C ALA A 226 -28.79 -24.67 -1.59
N LYS A 227 -28.00 -24.27 -2.60
CA LYS A 227 -28.05 -24.85 -3.95
C LYS A 227 -27.69 -26.34 -3.94
N LYS A 228 -26.67 -26.76 -3.18
CA LYS A 228 -26.27 -28.17 -3.04
C LYS A 228 -27.37 -29.01 -2.39
N VAL A 229 -28.02 -28.50 -1.34
CA VAL A 229 -29.14 -29.18 -0.69
C VAL A 229 -30.32 -29.32 -1.65
N LYS A 230 -30.72 -28.23 -2.33
CA LYS A 230 -31.78 -28.28 -3.35
C LYS A 230 -31.46 -29.27 -4.48
N ALA A 231 -30.21 -29.31 -4.95
CA ALA A 231 -29.78 -30.27 -5.97
C ALA A 231 -29.85 -31.72 -5.47
N LYS A 232 -29.47 -31.99 -4.22
CA LYS A 232 -29.59 -33.33 -3.61
C LYS A 232 -31.05 -33.77 -3.49
N THR A 233 -31.93 -32.87 -3.06
CA THR A 233 -33.38 -33.15 -3.00
C THR A 233 -33.96 -33.40 -4.38
N ARG A 234 -33.59 -32.58 -5.38
CA ARG A 234 -34.03 -32.78 -6.78
C ARG A 234 -33.58 -34.12 -7.34
N ARG A 235 -32.33 -34.52 -7.07
CA ARG A 235 -31.80 -35.83 -7.48
C ARG A 235 -32.58 -36.98 -6.83
N LYS A 236 -32.84 -36.92 -5.53
CA LYS A 236 -33.66 -37.93 -4.84
C LYS A 236 -35.07 -38.02 -5.42
N MET A 237 -35.72 -36.89 -5.69
CA MET A 237 -37.05 -36.88 -6.32
C MET A 237 -37.01 -37.49 -7.73
N HIS A 238 -35.97 -37.19 -8.51
CA HIS A 238 -35.79 -37.80 -9.84
C HIS A 238 -35.56 -39.31 -9.78
N GLU A 239 -34.72 -39.79 -8.85
CA GLU A 239 -34.50 -41.22 -8.62
C GLU A 239 -35.81 -41.92 -8.17
N LEU A 240 -36.64 -41.25 -7.37
CA LEU A 240 -37.93 -41.78 -6.94
C LEU A 240 -38.99 -41.79 -8.06
N SER A 241 -38.98 -40.77 -8.94
CA SER A 241 -39.95 -40.65 -10.03
C SER A 241 -39.58 -41.47 -11.27
N ASN A 242 -38.31 -41.84 -11.42
CA ASN A 242 -37.80 -42.71 -12.47
C ASN A 242 -37.17 -43.98 -11.84
N PRO A 243 -37.98 -44.86 -11.23
CA PRO A 243 -37.50 -46.18 -10.86
C PRO A 243 -37.05 -46.92 -12.12
N LEU A 244 -35.86 -47.53 -12.07
CA LEU A 244 -35.41 -48.41 -13.15
C LEU A 244 -36.35 -49.63 -13.18
N GLU A 245 -36.74 -50.05 -14.38
CA GLU A 245 -37.48 -51.30 -14.52
C GLU A 245 -36.63 -52.44 -13.94
N PRO A 246 -37.25 -53.37 -13.18
CA PRO A 246 -36.56 -54.55 -12.69
C PRO A 246 -35.94 -55.29 -13.88
N ASP A 247 -34.63 -55.53 -13.82
CA ASP A 247 -33.95 -56.35 -14.82
C ASP A 247 -34.44 -57.79 -14.69
N GLU A 248 -35.19 -58.25 -15.69
CA GLU A 248 -35.81 -59.58 -15.74
C GLU A 248 -34.78 -60.73 -15.63
N PHE A 249 -33.49 -60.43 -15.83
CA PHE A 249 -32.39 -61.38 -15.77
C PHE A 249 -31.49 -61.24 -14.53
N ALA A 250 -31.83 -60.36 -13.58
CA ALA A 250 -31.01 -60.05 -12.41
C ALA A 250 -30.69 -61.27 -11.50
N ASP A 251 -31.50 -62.32 -11.56
CA ASP A 251 -31.32 -63.55 -10.77
C ASP A 251 -30.80 -64.75 -11.59
N MET A 252 -30.48 -64.60 -12.89
CA MET A 252 -30.00 -65.72 -13.73
C MET A 252 -28.61 -66.28 -13.34
N TRP A 253 -27.83 -65.58 -12.53
CA TRP A 253 -26.42 -65.92 -12.26
C TRP A 253 -26.07 -65.99 -10.76
N LYS A 254 -27.06 -66.10 -9.87
CA LYS A 254 -26.80 -66.36 -8.45
C LYS A 254 -26.75 -67.88 -8.20
N GLU A 255 -25.57 -68.47 -8.41
CA GLU A 255 -25.19 -69.80 -7.88
C GLU A 255 -24.50 -69.68 -6.52
#